data_AF-A0A1E1LYR8-F1
#
_entry.id   AF-A0A1E1LYR8-F1
#
_cell.length_a   1.000
_cell.length_b   1.000
_cell.length_c   1.000
_cell.angle_alpha   90.00
_cell.angle_beta   90.00
_cell.angle_gamma   90.00
#
_symmetry.space_group_name_H-M   'P 1'
#
loop_
_entity.id
_entity.type
_entity.pdbx_description
1 polymer ?
#
loop_
_entity_poly.entity_id
_entity_poly.type
_entity_poly.pdbx_seq_one_letter_code
_entity_poly.pdbx_strand_id
1 'polypeptide(L)'
;MAAVHGRYLGIQPTAKHSTREVSHSSQCTASFSKCLKEDIKEEQRDAIWATAVMLANIAFASLNISSHEDAWPLKMSDPSDLQWLRLKVSDKALWKIADPVRPSSAFWKMSNTFSDILQLSPTRGIDGISPGLTEVCRLDSSSTAEDEVYFAFAHALSRLLGIPRGTATLGQVFSVLNTVTKEFYLCLETKDPVALLLLYLWYARAKRCRWWIDIRARYEIPAIREYLQRQHGDDENIQALIIAGDD
;
A
#
# COMPACT_ATOMS: atom_id res chain seq x y z
N MET A 1 14.11 -5.79 -9.65
CA MET A 1 14.14 -4.31 -9.52
C MET A 1 14.77 -3.58 -10.67
N ALA A 2 16.02 -3.87 -11.09
CA ALA A 2 16.64 -3.13 -12.19
C ALA A 2 15.84 -3.18 -13.51
N ALA A 3 15.31 -4.35 -13.88
CA ALA A 3 14.42 -4.49 -15.04
C ALA A 3 13.13 -3.65 -14.88
N VAL A 4 12.47 -3.73 -13.72
CA VAL A 4 11.27 -2.94 -13.39
C VAL A 4 11.53 -1.44 -13.49
N HIS A 5 12.70 -1.00 -13.01
CA HIS A 5 13.13 0.41 -13.12
C HIS A 5 13.42 0.80 -14.58
N GLY A 6 14.05 -0.07 -15.36
CA GLY A 6 14.26 0.15 -16.80
C GLY A 6 12.95 0.33 -17.57
N ARG A 7 11.91 -0.45 -17.22
CA ARG A 7 10.55 -0.28 -17.77
C ARG A 7 9.93 1.05 -17.37
N TYR A 8 10.07 1.47 -16.10
CA TYR A 8 9.61 2.78 -15.63
C TYR A 8 10.25 3.95 -16.40
N LEU A 9 11.55 3.83 -16.71
CA LEU A 9 12.28 4.84 -17.49
C LEU A 9 12.00 4.77 -19.00
N GLY A 10 11.19 3.81 -19.48
CA GLY A 10 10.93 3.61 -20.91
C GLY A 10 12.12 3.05 -21.69
N ILE A 11 13.15 2.54 -21.01
CA ILE A 11 14.33 1.91 -21.64
C ILE A 11 13.94 0.59 -22.31
N GLN A 12 12.91 -0.09 -21.78
CA GLN A 12 12.31 -1.27 -22.41
C GLN A 12 10.94 -0.92 -23.00
N PRO A 13 10.64 -1.27 -24.27
CA PRO A 13 9.43 -0.81 -24.96
C PRO A 13 8.12 -1.38 -24.43
N THR A 14 8.16 -2.42 -23.59
CA THR A 14 6.95 -3.16 -23.21
C THR A 14 6.39 -2.67 -21.88
N ALA A 15 5.14 -2.21 -21.91
CA ALA A 15 4.33 -2.05 -20.70
C ALA A 15 4.20 -3.37 -19.91
N LYS A 16 4.37 -4.49 -20.63
CA LYS A 16 4.29 -5.85 -20.12
C LYS A 16 5.58 -6.35 -19.48
N HIS A 17 5.42 -7.26 -18.53
CA HIS A 17 6.54 -7.94 -17.88
C HIS A 17 7.38 -8.70 -18.89
N SER A 18 8.71 -8.55 -18.80
CA SER A 18 9.61 -9.40 -19.57
C SER A 18 9.61 -10.82 -19.00
N THR A 19 9.84 -11.83 -19.86
CA THR A 19 10.04 -13.23 -19.42
C THR A 19 11.14 -13.33 -18.35
N ARG A 20 12.13 -12.44 -18.44
CA ARG A 20 13.22 -12.32 -17.47
C ARG A 20 12.70 -11.87 -16.10
N GLU A 21 11.85 -10.85 -16.02
CA GLU A 21 11.27 -10.37 -14.76
C GLU A 21 10.44 -11.44 -14.07
N VAL A 22 9.59 -12.14 -14.82
CA VAL A 22 8.76 -13.23 -14.30
C VAL A 22 9.65 -14.37 -13.79
N SER A 23 10.62 -14.81 -14.59
CA SER A 23 11.54 -15.90 -14.23
C SER A 23 12.34 -15.57 -12.96
N HIS A 24 12.95 -14.38 -12.88
CA HIS A 24 13.72 -13.96 -11.69
C HIS A 24 12.84 -13.81 -10.45
N SER A 25 11.62 -13.29 -10.59
CA SER A 25 10.70 -13.15 -9.45
C SER A 25 10.26 -14.51 -8.93
N SER A 26 9.95 -15.46 -9.82
CA SER A 26 9.60 -16.84 -9.45
C SER A 26 10.77 -17.57 -8.79
N GLN A 27 11.99 -17.47 -9.34
CA GLN A 27 13.19 -18.07 -8.77
C GLN A 27 13.54 -17.50 -7.38
N CYS A 28 13.40 -16.18 -7.23
CA CYS A 28 13.62 -15.50 -5.94
C CYS A 28 12.58 -15.96 -4.91
N THR A 29 11.31 -16.03 -5.28
CA THR A 29 10.22 -16.49 -4.39
C THR A 29 10.40 -17.94 -3.97
N ALA A 30 10.83 -18.81 -4.89
CA ALA A 30 11.10 -20.22 -4.59
C ALA A 30 12.31 -20.38 -3.64
N SER A 31 13.40 -19.67 -3.91
CA SER A 31 14.59 -19.67 -3.05
C SER A 31 14.28 -19.11 -1.66
N PHE A 32 13.52 -18.02 -1.58
CA PHE A 32 13.09 -17.41 -0.33
C PHE A 32 12.19 -18.37 0.48
N SER A 33 11.21 -19.01 -0.17
CA SER A 33 10.36 -20.01 0.47
C SER A 33 11.14 -21.23 0.98
N LYS A 34 12.21 -21.63 0.28
CA LYS A 34 13.09 -22.70 0.75
C LYS A 34 13.87 -22.26 1.99
N CYS A 35 14.47 -21.07 1.96
CA CYS A 35 15.22 -20.51 3.08
C CYS A 35 14.36 -20.37 4.34
N LEU A 36 13.09 -19.96 4.21
CA LEU A 36 12.16 -19.85 5.34
C LEU A 36 11.79 -21.20 5.99
N LYS A 37 12.05 -22.33 5.32
CA LYS A 37 11.79 -23.68 5.85
C LYS A 37 13.01 -24.29 6.53
N GLU A 38 14.19 -23.70 6.35
CA GLU A 38 15.43 -24.14 6.98
C GLU A 38 15.64 -23.41 8.31
N ASP A 39 16.60 -23.87 9.11
CA ASP A 39 16.96 -23.18 10.36
C ASP A 39 17.65 -21.85 10.05
N ILE A 40 17.04 -20.75 10.47
CA ILE A 40 17.48 -19.39 10.13
C ILE A 40 18.53 -18.94 11.14
N LYS A 41 19.77 -18.80 10.66
CA LYS A 41 20.89 -18.30 11.46
C LYS A 41 20.80 -16.79 11.66
N GLU A 42 21.46 -16.29 12.70
CA GLU A 42 21.45 -14.86 13.04
C GLU A 42 21.98 -14.00 11.89
N GLU A 43 23.02 -14.45 11.18
CA GLU A 43 23.65 -13.72 10.08
C GLU A 43 22.73 -13.61 8.85
N GLN A 44 21.72 -14.46 8.75
CA GLN A 44 20.78 -14.49 7.62
C GLN A 44 19.58 -13.56 7.82
N ARG A 45 19.33 -13.08 9.05
CA ARG A 45 18.13 -12.30 9.40
C ARG A 45 17.96 -11.03 8.57
N ASP A 46 19.04 -10.27 8.37
CA ASP A 46 19.01 -9.07 7.53
C ASP A 46 18.77 -9.39 6.06
N ALA A 47 19.37 -10.47 5.54
CA ALA A 47 19.18 -10.90 4.16
C ALA A 47 17.73 -11.34 3.91
N ILE A 48 17.12 -12.04 4.88
CA ILE A 48 15.71 -12.43 4.85
C ILE A 48 14.82 -11.20 4.84
N TRP A 49 15.08 -10.23 5.73
CA TRP A 49 14.34 -8.97 5.75
C TRP A 49 14.43 -8.22 4.42
N ALA A 50 15.66 -8.04 3.92
CA ALA A 50 15.91 -7.35 2.65
C ALA A 50 15.19 -8.03 1.49
N THR A 51 15.22 -9.37 1.45
CA THR A 51 14.58 -10.16 0.40
C THR A 51 13.06 -10.03 0.47
N ALA A 52 12.46 -10.11 1.66
CA ALA A 52 11.02 -9.95 1.83
C ALA A 52 10.54 -8.56 1.40
N VAL A 53 11.22 -7.49 1.85
CA VAL A 53 10.92 -6.11 1.44
C VAL A 53 11.09 -5.94 -0.07
N MET A 54 12.12 -6.56 -0.65
CA MET A 54 12.36 -6.51 -2.09
C MET A 54 11.26 -7.21 -2.89
N LEU A 55 10.83 -8.39 -2.46
CA LEU A 55 9.71 -9.12 -3.06
C LEU A 55 8.40 -8.33 -2.95
N ALA A 56 8.15 -7.67 -1.81
CA ALA A 56 7.00 -6.79 -1.64
C ALA A 56 7.03 -5.60 -2.61
N ASN A 57 8.18 -4.93 -2.75
CA ASN A 57 8.33 -3.83 -3.70
C ASN A 57 8.18 -4.29 -5.15
N ILE A 58 8.69 -5.48 -5.49
CA ILE A 58 8.51 -6.08 -6.83
C ILE A 58 7.03 -6.36 -7.05
N ALA A 59 6.33 -7.01 -6.11
CA ALA A 59 4.91 -7.31 -6.23
C ALA A 59 4.08 -6.02 -6.36
N PHE A 60 4.41 -4.98 -5.60
CA PHE A 60 3.79 -3.66 -5.72
C PHE A 60 3.96 -3.09 -7.13
N ALA A 61 5.19 -3.04 -7.63
CA ALA A 61 5.54 -2.45 -8.93
C ALA A 61 5.17 -3.34 -10.14
N SER A 62 4.76 -4.58 -9.87
CA SER A 62 4.36 -5.56 -10.86
C SER A 62 2.96 -5.23 -11.36
N LEU A 63 2.92 -4.58 -12.51
CA LEU A 63 1.70 -4.26 -13.24
C LEU A 63 1.94 -4.52 -14.71
N ASN A 64 1.01 -5.28 -15.29
CA ASN A 64 1.06 -5.75 -16.67
C ASN A 64 -0.07 -5.11 -17.48
N ILE A 65 -0.17 -3.78 -17.45
CA ILE A 65 -1.27 -3.01 -18.06
C ILE A 65 -0.71 -1.88 -18.92
N SER A 66 -1.45 -1.55 -19.99
CA SER A 66 -1.07 -0.51 -20.96
C SER A 66 -1.99 0.70 -20.90
N SER A 67 -3.22 0.55 -20.42
CA SER A 67 -4.22 1.61 -20.22
C SER A 67 -4.75 1.58 -18.77
N HIS A 68 -5.34 2.69 -18.32
CA HIS A 68 -6.07 2.71 -17.04
C HIS A 68 -7.38 1.94 -17.11
N GLU A 69 -7.99 1.81 -18.30
CA GLU A 69 -9.20 1.00 -18.52
C GLU A 69 -8.95 -0.49 -18.21
N ASP A 70 -7.71 -0.95 -18.41
CA ASP A 70 -7.26 -2.31 -18.06
C ASP A 70 -6.88 -2.45 -16.58
N ALA A 71 -6.87 -1.35 -15.81
CA ALA A 71 -6.49 -1.37 -14.41
C ALA A 71 -7.68 -1.74 -13.53
N TRP A 72 -7.38 -2.37 -12.39
CA TRP A 72 -8.35 -2.48 -11.32
C TRP A 72 -8.62 -1.06 -10.75
N PRO A 73 -9.87 -0.67 -10.42
CA PRO A 73 -11.10 -1.49 -10.34
C PRO A 73 -11.98 -1.49 -11.60
N LEU A 74 -11.55 -0.94 -12.75
CA LEU A 74 -12.40 -0.89 -13.97
C LEU A 74 -12.55 -2.26 -14.63
N LYS A 75 -11.47 -3.05 -14.68
CA LYS A 75 -11.53 -4.42 -15.20
C LYS A 75 -12.32 -5.37 -14.29
N MET A 76 -12.59 -6.58 -14.81
CA MET A 76 -13.06 -7.70 -14.00
C MET A 76 -12.04 -8.04 -12.91
N SER A 77 -12.53 -8.33 -11.70
CA SER A 77 -11.70 -8.65 -10.55
C SER A 77 -10.90 -9.94 -10.79
N ASP A 78 -9.61 -9.89 -10.50
CA ASP A 78 -8.69 -11.02 -10.49
C ASP A 78 -8.09 -11.22 -9.08
N PRO A 79 -7.91 -12.46 -8.59
CA PRO A 79 -7.34 -12.73 -7.26
C PRO A 79 -5.95 -12.12 -7.00
N SER A 80 -5.22 -11.73 -8.06
CA SER A 80 -3.91 -11.08 -7.99
C SER A 80 -3.95 -9.56 -7.85
N ASP A 81 -5.09 -8.90 -8.12
CA ASP A 81 -5.20 -7.43 -8.22
C ASP A 81 -4.74 -6.70 -6.96
N LEU A 82 -5.16 -7.22 -5.81
CA LEU A 82 -4.86 -6.65 -4.49
C LEU A 82 -3.81 -7.47 -3.76
N GLN A 83 -3.11 -8.42 -4.41
CA GLN A 83 -2.15 -9.28 -3.71
C GLN A 83 -0.99 -8.48 -3.09
N TRP A 84 -0.61 -7.36 -3.70
CA TRP A 84 0.44 -6.48 -3.20
C TRP A 84 0.11 -5.85 -1.83
N LEU A 85 -1.17 -5.63 -1.50
CA LEU A 85 -1.62 -5.10 -0.20
C LEU A 85 -1.47 -6.10 0.94
N ARG A 86 -1.36 -7.40 0.63
CA ARG A 86 -1.19 -8.44 1.65
C ARG A 86 0.22 -8.45 2.25
N LEU A 87 1.21 -7.89 1.55
CA LEU A 87 2.60 -7.85 1.99
C LEU A 87 2.82 -6.61 2.87
N LYS A 88 2.77 -6.80 4.18
CA LYS A 88 2.95 -5.71 5.16
C LYS A 88 4.29 -5.79 5.86
N VAL A 89 4.85 -4.62 6.10
CA VAL A 89 6.08 -4.46 6.89
C VAL A 89 5.85 -4.91 8.33
N SER A 90 4.64 -4.76 8.89
CA SER A 90 4.32 -5.27 10.24
C SER A 90 3.88 -6.74 10.29
N ASP A 91 4.21 -7.55 9.28
CA ASP A 91 4.00 -8.99 9.41
C ASP A 91 4.74 -9.48 10.67
N LYS A 92 3.97 -9.84 11.70
CA LYS A 92 4.51 -10.21 13.02
C LYS A 92 5.40 -11.44 12.95
N ALA A 93 5.16 -12.35 12.00
CA ALA A 93 5.98 -13.53 11.82
C ALA A 93 7.34 -13.15 11.23
N LEU A 94 7.34 -12.36 10.15
CA LEU A 94 8.58 -11.88 9.53
C LEU A 94 9.37 -10.98 10.49
N TRP A 95 8.70 -10.08 11.22
CA TRP A 95 9.32 -9.19 12.19
C TRP A 95 10.00 -9.97 13.32
N LYS A 96 9.38 -11.03 13.83
CA LYS A 96 9.98 -11.91 14.85
C LYS A 96 11.22 -12.64 14.34
N ILE A 97 11.21 -13.05 13.08
CA ILE A 97 12.34 -13.77 12.46
C ILE A 97 13.50 -12.81 12.19
N ALA A 98 13.22 -11.67 11.57
CA ALA A 98 14.24 -10.76 11.09
C ALA A 98 14.75 -9.82 12.19
N ASP A 99 13.87 -9.31 13.05
CA ASP A 99 14.12 -8.24 14.01
C ASP A 99 15.02 -7.13 13.40
N PRO A 100 14.48 -6.33 12.45
CA PRO A 100 15.27 -5.34 11.72
C PRO A 100 15.69 -4.14 12.59
N VAL A 101 15.17 -4.05 13.81
CA VAL A 101 15.51 -3.04 14.80
C VAL A 101 16.44 -3.57 15.88
N ARG A 102 17.05 -4.76 15.74
CA ARG A 102 18.12 -5.18 16.64
C ARG A 102 19.38 -4.31 16.43
N PRO A 103 20.18 -4.04 17.48
CA PRO A 103 21.38 -3.19 17.36
C PRO A 103 22.42 -3.69 16.33
N SER A 104 22.50 -5.01 16.13
CA SER A 104 23.41 -5.63 15.15
C SER A 104 22.89 -5.60 13.70
N SER A 105 21.65 -5.17 13.46
CA SER A 105 21.08 -5.12 12.11
C SER A 105 21.69 -4.02 11.26
N ALA A 106 21.93 -4.31 9.99
CA ALA A 106 22.20 -3.30 8.98
C ALA A 106 21.07 -2.26 8.85
N PHE A 107 19.85 -2.60 9.27
CA PHE A 107 18.67 -1.74 9.21
C PHE A 107 18.42 -0.92 10.48
N TRP A 108 19.27 -1.03 11.51
CA TRP A 108 19.14 -0.25 12.76
C TRP A 108 19.01 1.27 12.52
N LYS A 109 19.73 1.82 11.52
CA LYS A 109 19.64 3.24 11.17
C LYS A 109 18.26 3.67 10.62
N MET A 110 17.43 2.70 10.23
CA MET A 110 16.06 2.91 9.78
C MET A 110 15.02 2.79 10.90
N SER A 111 15.42 2.64 12.17
CA SER A 111 14.50 2.51 13.32
C SER A 111 13.43 3.60 13.39
N ASN A 112 13.76 4.85 13.03
CA ASN A 112 12.75 5.92 12.96
C ASN A 112 11.69 5.65 11.88
N THR A 113 12.12 5.21 10.69
CA THR A 113 11.19 4.81 9.62
C THR A 113 10.30 3.66 10.06
N PHE A 114 10.86 2.69 10.78
CA PHE A 114 10.07 1.58 11.31
C PHE A 114 9.09 2.01 12.40
N SER A 115 9.48 2.96 13.25
CA SER A 115 8.58 3.57 14.24
C SER A 115 7.42 4.30 13.57
N ASP A 116 7.66 5.01 12.46
CA ASP A 116 6.59 5.64 11.68
C ASP A 116 5.61 4.59 11.14
N ILE A 117 6.12 3.49 10.57
CA ILE A 117 5.30 2.41 9.98
C ILE A 117 4.44 1.72 11.04
N LEU A 118 5.00 1.49 12.22
CA LEU A 118 4.34 0.80 13.33
C LEU A 118 3.51 1.73 14.22
N GLN A 119 3.35 3.00 13.82
CA GLN A 119 2.57 3.96 14.57
C GLN A 119 1.12 3.49 14.69
N LEU A 120 0.66 3.33 15.93
CA LEU A 120 -0.69 2.87 16.24
C LEU A 120 -1.72 4.00 16.08
N SER A 121 -2.94 3.62 15.72
CA SER A 121 -4.10 4.53 15.76
C SER A 121 -4.65 4.65 17.20
N PRO A 122 -5.40 5.73 17.50
CA PRO A 122 -6.13 5.85 18.76
C PRO A 122 -7.04 4.64 19.00
N THR A 123 -7.41 4.38 20.25
CA THR A 123 -8.30 3.25 20.60
C THR A 123 -9.77 3.53 20.30
N ARG A 124 -10.17 4.81 20.24
CA ARG A 124 -11.55 5.23 20.01
C ARG A 124 -11.65 6.67 19.51
N GLY A 125 -12.79 7.00 18.92
CA GLY A 125 -13.18 8.35 18.55
C GLY A 125 -12.55 8.85 17.24
N ILE A 126 -12.82 10.11 16.92
CA ILE A 126 -12.51 10.74 15.63
C ILE A 126 -11.41 11.81 15.73
N ASP A 127 -10.72 11.87 16.85
CA ASP A 127 -9.70 12.90 17.10
C ASP A 127 -8.56 12.80 16.08
N GLY A 128 -8.36 13.86 15.31
CA GLY A 128 -7.34 13.92 14.26
C GLY A 128 -7.78 13.38 12.89
N ILE A 129 -9.04 12.96 12.73
CA ILE A 129 -9.64 12.67 11.42
C ILE A 129 -10.22 13.96 10.83
N SER A 130 -10.05 14.18 9.52
CA SER A 130 -10.67 15.32 8.85
C SER A 130 -12.19 15.16 8.78
N PRO A 131 -12.99 16.25 8.86
CA PRO A 131 -14.45 16.16 8.85
C PRO A 131 -15.02 15.37 7.67
N GLY A 132 -14.49 15.58 6.46
CA GLY A 132 -14.94 14.84 5.27
C GLY A 132 -14.66 13.33 5.35
N LEU A 133 -13.53 12.93 5.93
CA LEU A 133 -13.24 11.50 6.13
C LEU A 133 -14.13 10.90 7.23
N THR A 134 -14.41 11.63 8.30
CA THR A 134 -15.35 11.21 9.34
C THR A 134 -16.73 10.95 8.75
N GLU A 135 -17.22 11.87 7.91
CA GLU A 135 -18.53 11.77 7.28
C GLU A 135 -18.62 10.58 6.29
N VAL A 136 -17.68 10.47 5.35
CA VAL A 136 -17.70 9.36 4.37
C VAL A 136 -17.48 8.00 5.02
N CYS A 137 -16.62 7.92 6.05
CA CYS A 137 -16.40 6.68 6.79
C CYS A 137 -17.49 6.40 7.83
N ARG A 138 -18.45 7.31 8.03
CA ARG A 138 -19.52 7.24 9.05
C ARG A 138 -18.99 6.99 10.46
N LEU A 139 -17.89 7.65 10.81
CA LEU A 139 -17.26 7.52 12.13
C LEU A 139 -17.82 8.56 13.10
N ASP A 140 -17.85 8.21 14.39
CA ASP A 140 -18.22 9.12 15.47
C ASP A 140 -17.35 8.91 16.72
N SER A 141 -17.63 9.68 17.78
CA SER A 141 -16.86 9.64 19.04
C SER A 141 -16.85 8.28 19.76
N SER A 142 -17.78 7.39 19.42
CA SER A 142 -17.89 6.03 19.95
C SER A 142 -17.20 4.98 19.08
N SER A 143 -16.92 5.28 17.80
CA SER A 143 -16.24 4.36 16.88
C SER A 143 -14.90 3.88 17.41
N THR A 144 -14.61 2.60 17.17
CA THR A 144 -13.38 1.91 17.57
C THR A 144 -12.77 1.16 16.39
N ALA A 145 -11.54 0.65 16.56
CA ALA A 145 -10.90 -0.18 15.54
C ALA A 145 -11.55 -1.57 15.41
N GLU A 146 -12.20 -2.04 16.46
CA GLU A 146 -12.89 -3.34 16.51
C GLU A 146 -14.24 -3.30 15.80
N ASP A 147 -14.95 -2.18 15.91
CA ASP A 147 -16.33 -2.05 15.42
C ASP A 147 -16.38 -1.49 13.99
N GLU A 148 -15.41 -0.66 13.59
CA GLU A 148 -15.48 0.10 12.34
C GLU A 148 -14.33 -0.23 11.37
N VAL A 149 -14.71 -0.74 10.20
CA VAL A 149 -13.78 -1.26 9.17
C VAL A 149 -12.81 -0.19 8.65
N TYR A 150 -13.26 1.08 8.58
CA TYR A 150 -12.46 2.19 8.04
C TYR A 150 -11.63 2.92 9.09
N PHE A 151 -11.85 2.64 10.38
CA PHE A 151 -11.34 3.45 11.49
C PHE A 151 -9.81 3.62 11.46
N ALA A 152 -9.07 2.51 11.45
CA ALA A 152 -7.61 2.56 11.55
C ALA A 152 -6.99 3.23 10.32
N PHE A 153 -7.55 2.95 9.13
CA PHE A 153 -7.10 3.52 7.87
C PHE A 153 -7.40 5.02 7.78
N ALA A 154 -8.59 5.47 8.17
CA ALA A 154 -8.99 6.87 8.16
C ALA A 154 -8.11 7.72 9.10
N HIS A 155 -7.79 7.21 10.29
CA HIS A 155 -6.86 7.84 11.23
C HIS A 155 -5.46 7.99 10.63
N ALA A 156 -4.88 6.91 10.10
CA ALA A 156 -3.55 6.94 9.51
C ALA A 156 -3.49 7.83 8.26
N LEU A 157 -4.52 7.76 7.40
CA LEU A 157 -4.64 8.57 6.21
C LEU A 157 -4.78 10.06 6.55
N SER A 158 -5.57 10.43 7.56
CA SER A 158 -5.71 11.83 7.99
C SER A 158 -4.38 12.41 8.45
N ARG A 159 -3.58 11.65 9.21
CA ARG A 159 -2.21 12.03 9.56
C ARG A 159 -1.35 12.25 8.33
N LEU A 160 -1.40 11.32 7.36
CA LEU A 160 -0.65 11.44 6.10
C LEU A 160 -1.09 12.67 5.29
N LEU A 161 -2.39 12.94 5.23
CA LEU A 161 -2.95 14.08 4.50
C LEU A 161 -2.53 15.42 5.11
N GLY A 162 -2.38 15.50 6.43
CA GLY A 162 -1.93 16.71 7.15
C GLY A 162 -0.45 17.08 6.95
N ILE A 163 0.38 16.17 6.42
CA ILE A 163 1.80 16.46 6.12
C ILE A 163 1.90 17.36 4.88
N PRO A 164 2.86 18.27 4.72
CA PRO A 164 3.02 18.99 3.45
C PRO A 164 3.20 18.05 2.24
N ARG A 165 2.64 18.41 1.08
CA ARG A 165 2.74 17.59 -0.14
C ARG A 165 4.21 17.44 -0.54
N GLY A 166 4.62 16.21 -0.86
CA GLY A 166 5.99 15.90 -1.29
C GLY A 166 7.02 15.78 -0.15
N THR A 167 6.64 16.02 1.10
CA THR A 167 7.57 15.90 2.26
C THR A 167 7.37 14.64 3.09
N ALA A 168 6.34 13.84 2.78
CA ALA A 168 6.05 12.61 3.51
C ALA A 168 7.18 11.59 3.37
N THR A 169 7.60 11.01 4.50
CA THR A 169 8.58 9.93 4.53
C THR A 169 7.96 8.64 4.01
N LEU A 170 8.82 7.69 3.61
CA LEU A 170 8.35 6.37 3.21
C LEU A 170 7.65 5.64 4.37
N GLY A 171 8.11 5.86 5.61
CA GLY A 171 7.50 5.25 6.79
C GLY A 171 6.08 5.77 7.03
N GLN A 172 5.86 7.08 6.90
CA GLN A 172 4.54 7.70 7.02
C GLN A 172 3.56 7.26 5.92
N VAL A 173 4.05 7.02 4.70
CA VAL A 173 3.21 6.46 3.63
C VAL A 173 2.79 5.02 3.93
N PHE A 174 3.73 4.20 4.42
CA PHE A 174 3.45 2.80 4.71
C PHE A 174 2.69 2.58 6.00
N SER A 175 2.72 3.52 6.96
CA SER A 175 1.93 3.42 8.19
C SER A 175 0.44 3.26 7.88
N VAL A 176 -0.06 3.92 6.82
CA VAL A 176 -1.44 3.77 6.35
C VAL A 176 -1.71 2.35 5.85
N LEU A 177 -0.91 1.83 4.91
CA LEU A 177 -1.08 0.46 4.40
C LEU A 177 -0.94 -0.61 5.50
N ASN A 178 -0.17 -0.30 6.54
CA ASN A 178 0.02 -1.18 7.67
C ASN A 178 -1.26 -1.36 8.49
N THR A 179 -2.22 -0.44 8.39
CA THR A 179 -3.53 -0.50 9.06
C THR A 179 -4.58 -1.36 8.35
N VAL A 180 -4.35 -1.77 7.10
CA VAL A 180 -5.33 -2.51 6.29
C VAL A 180 -5.75 -3.77 7.04
N THR A 181 -7.00 -3.92 7.46
CA THR A 181 -7.46 -5.16 8.10
C THR A 181 -7.88 -6.18 7.03
N LYS A 182 -8.27 -7.39 7.45
CA LYS A 182 -8.84 -8.37 6.52
C LYS A 182 -10.18 -7.88 5.99
N GLU A 183 -10.94 -7.21 6.84
CA GLU A 183 -12.27 -6.66 6.57
C GLU A 183 -12.16 -5.50 5.59
N PHE A 184 -11.20 -4.57 5.79
CA PHE A 184 -10.93 -3.51 4.83
C PHE A 184 -10.47 -4.06 3.48
N TYR A 185 -9.67 -5.13 3.48
CA TYR A 185 -9.26 -5.81 2.26
C TYR A 185 -10.45 -6.39 1.50
N LEU A 186 -11.42 -6.99 2.20
CA LEU A 186 -12.66 -7.50 1.60
C LEU A 186 -13.49 -6.36 0.99
N CYS A 187 -13.59 -5.21 1.66
CA CYS A 187 -14.24 -4.01 1.09
C CYS A 187 -13.60 -3.59 -0.23
N LEU A 188 -12.26 -3.60 -0.31
CA LEU A 188 -11.58 -3.36 -1.59
C LEU A 188 -11.91 -4.44 -2.62
N GLU A 189 -11.86 -5.73 -2.28
CA GLU A 189 -12.20 -6.81 -3.22
C GLU A 189 -13.62 -6.66 -3.81
N THR A 190 -14.58 -6.20 -2.99
CA THR A 190 -15.96 -5.92 -3.41
C THR A 190 -16.14 -4.54 -4.04
N LYS A 191 -15.06 -3.79 -4.27
CA LYS A 191 -15.07 -2.44 -4.86
C LYS A 191 -15.96 -1.46 -4.10
N ASP A 192 -15.95 -1.57 -2.76
CA ASP A 192 -16.67 -0.64 -1.89
C ASP A 192 -16.20 0.80 -2.15
N PRO A 193 -17.13 1.76 -2.33
CA PRO A 193 -16.78 3.12 -2.72
C PRO A 193 -15.92 3.86 -1.68
N VAL A 194 -16.16 3.64 -0.38
CA VAL A 194 -15.40 4.29 0.69
C VAL A 194 -13.98 3.73 0.73
N ALA A 195 -13.83 2.40 0.68
CA ALA A 195 -12.52 1.76 0.63
C ALA A 195 -11.69 2.20 -0.59
N LEU A 196 -12.34 2.29 -1.76
CA LEU A 196 -11.72 2.78 -2.99
C LEU A 196 -11.28 4.25 -2.87
N LEU A 197 -12.13 5.12 -2.31
CA LEU A 197 -11.79 6.52 -2.09
C LEU A 197 -10.59 6.67 -1.14
N LEU A 198 -10.56 5.92 -0.05
CA LEU A 198 -9.46 5.94 0.91
C LEU A 198 -8.13 5.49 0.26
N LEU A 199 -8.18 4.45 -0.58
CA LEU A 199 -7.02 3.99 -1.35
C LEU A 199 -6.58 5.02 -2.40
N TYR A 200 -7.53 5.69 -3.07
CA TYR A 200 -7.27 6.78 -4.00
C TYR A 200 -6.52 7.94 -3.31
N LEU A 201 -7.01 8.39 -2.17
CA LEU A 201 -6.39 9.47 -1.40
C LEU A 201 -5.00 9.07 -0.92
N TRP A 202 -4.80 7.81 -0.52
CA TRP A 202 -3.48 7.29 -0.21
C TRP A 202 -2.54 7.38 -1.41
N TYR A 203 -2.97 6.91 -2.59
CA TYR A 203 -2.17 7.00 -3.82
C TYR A 203 -1.78 8.42 -4.19
N ALA A 204 -2.72 9.37 -4.07
CA ALA A 204 -2.49 10.78 -4.37
C ALA A 204 -1.31 11.35 -3.56
N ARG A 205 -1.12 10.87 -2.32
CA ARG A 205 0.03 11.24 -1.47
C ARG A 205 1.26 10.39 -1.73
N ALA A 206 1.08 9.08 -1.87
CA ALA A 206 2.16 8.10 -1.93
C ALA A 206 2.95 8.16 -3.24
N LYS A 207 2.31 8.51 -4.37
CA LYS A 207 2.93 8.44 -5.71
C LYS A 207 4.21 9.27 -5.84
N ARG A 208 4.34 10.35 -5.07
CA ARG A 208 5.52 11.24 -5.10
C ARG A 208 6.68 10.76 -4.23
N CYS A 209 6.48 9.76 -3.37
CA CYS A 209 7.51 9.33 -2.42
C CYS A 209 8.56 8.43 -3.08
N ARG A 210 8.15 7.51 -3.97
CA ARG A 210 9.05 6.59 -4.69
C ARG A 210 8.49 6.23 -6.07
N TRP A 211 9.37 6.13 -7.07
CA TRP A 211 9.02 5.79 -8.45
C TRP A 211 8.24 4.48 -8.61
N TRP A 212 8.52 3.48 -7.77
CA TRP A 212 7.84 2.18 -7.87
C TRP A 212 6.40 2.24 -7.34
N ILE A 213 6.05 3.24 -6.51
CA ILE A 213 4.66 3.54 -6.15
C ILE A 213 3.95 4.16 -7.35
N ASP A 214 4.62 5.12 -7.97
CA ASP A 214 4.10 5.87 -9.11
C ASP A 214 3.74 4.99 -10.29
N ILE A 215 4.48 3.89 -10.56
CA ILE A 215 4.12 2.89 -11.59
C ILE A 215 2.65 2.48 -11.47
N ARG A 216 2.19 2.15 -10.26
CA ARG A 216 0.81 1.70 -10.02
C ARG A 216 -0.17 2.84 -9.93
N ALA A 217 0.21 3.90 -9.24
CA ALA A 217 -0.61 5.08 -9.09
C ALA A 217 -1.01 5.70 -10.44
N ARG A 218 -0.13 5.68 -11.46
CA ARG A 218 -0.41 6.21 -12.81
C ARG A 218 -1.64 5.58 -13.48
N TYR A 219 -1.93 4.32 -13.17
CA TYR A 219 -3.04 3.60 -13.77
C TYR A 219 -4.21 3.42 -12.82
N GLU A 220 -3.96 3.11 -11.54
CA GLU A 220 -5.04 2.87 -10.57
C GLU A 220 -5.72 4.16 -10.11
N ILE A 221 -5.03 5.30 -10.02
CA ILE A 221 -5.69 6.59 -9.69
C ILE A 221 -6.80 6.92 -10.69
N PRO A 222 -6.53 7.01 -12.01
CA PRO A 222 -7.59 7.31 -12.97
C PRO A 222 -8.66 6.22 -13.02
N ALA A 223 -8.28 4.94 -12.86
CA ALA A 223 -9.25 3.84 -12.85
C ALA A 223 -10.20 3.90 -11.64
N ILE A 224 -9.69 4.16 -10.44
CA ILE A 224 -10.52 4.31 -9.23
C ILE A 224 -11.44 5.52 -9.39
N ARG A 225 -10.91 6.65 -9.87
CA ARG A 225 -11.71 7.86 -10.10
C ARG A 225 -12.86 7.58 -11.06
N GLU A 226 -12.56 7.01 -12.22
CA GLU A 226 -13.55 6.72 -13.24
C GLU A 226 -14.61 5.74 -12.73
N TYR A 227 -14.21 4.71 -11.97
CA TYR A 227 -15.14 3.79 -11.34
C TYR A 227 -16.09 4.52 -10.38
N LEU A 228 -15.54 5.34 -9.46
CA LEU A 228 -16.33 6.11 -8.51
C LEU A 228 -17.26 7.10 -9.20
N GLN A 229 -16.81 7.76 -10.27
CA GLN A 229 -17.66 8.68 -11.05
C GLN A 229 -18.79 7.94 -11.79
N ARG A 230 -18.54 6.74 -12.32
CA ARG A 230 -19.55 5.95 -13.04
C ARG A 230 -20.58 5.31 -12.12
N GLN A 231 -20.15 4.81 -10.96
CA GLN A 231 -20.99 4.00 -10.07
C GLN A 231 -21.54 4.78 -8.87
N HIS A 232 -20.89 5.89 -8.49
CA HIS A 232 -21.16 6.68 -7.28
C HIS A 232 -21.01 8.20 -7.55
N GLY A 233 -21.37 8.63 -8.77
CA GLY A 233 -21.27 10.03 -9.19
C GLY A 233 -22.24 10.97 -8.48
N ASP A 234 -23.28 10.42 -7.86
CA ASP A 234 -24.30 11.09 -7.07
C ASP A 234 -23.92 11.29 -5.59
N ASP A 235 -22.87 10.61 -5.11
CA ASP A 235 -22.37 10.79 -3.74
C ASP A 235 -21.48 12.05 -3.66
N GLU A 236 -22.09 13.17 -3.27
CA GLU A 236 -21.43 14.49 -3.19
C GLU A 236 -20.19 14.47 -2.27
N ASN A 237 -20.23 13.71 -1.19
CA ASN A 237 -19.13 13.63 -0.22
C ASN A 237 -17.91 12.91 -0.81
N ILE A 238 -18.14 11.82 -1.55
CA ILE A 238 -17.09 11.14 -2.29
C ILE A 238 -16.49 12.06 -3.36
N GLN A 239 -17.33 12.74 -4.15
CA GLN A 239 -16.85 13.61 -5.22
C GLN A 239 -16.04 14.80 -4.68
N ALA A 240 -16.48 15.41 -3.59
CA ALA A 240 -15.76 16.50 -2.94
C ALA A 240 -14.34 16.10 -2.51
N LEU A 241 -14.18 14.90 -1.94
CA LEU A 241 -12.88 14.38 -1.54
C LEU A 241 -11.99 13.98 -2.71
N ILE A 242 -12.55 13.49 -3.83
CA ILE A 242 -11.78 13.22 -5.05
C ILE A 242 -11.13 14.51 -5.56
N ILE A 243 -11.91 15.60 -5.62
CA ILE A 243 -11.45 16.92 -6.08
C ILE A 243 -10.36 17.44 -5.14
N ALA A 244 -10.59 17.41 -3.82
CA ALA A 244 -9.60 17.85 -2.84
C ALA A 244 -8.30 17.01 -2.88
N GLY A 245 -8.38 15.74 -3.29
CA GLY A 245 -7.21 14.88 -3.49
C GLY A 245 -6.30 15.33 -4.64
N ASP A 246 -6.84 16.01 -5.65
CA ASP A 246 -6.11 16.42 -6.85
C ASP A 246 -5.20 17.63 -6.63
N ASP A 247 -5.68 18.65 -5.91
CA ASP A 247 -5.04 19.95 -5.68
C ASP A 247 -3.81 19.89 -4.77
#